data_AF-A0A4S8VAH1-F1
#
_entry.id   AF-A0A4S8VAH1-F1
#
_cell.length_a   1.000
_cell.length_b   1.000
_cell.length_c   1.000
_cell.angle_alpha   90.00
_cell.angle_beta   90.00
_cell.angle_gamma   90.00
#
_symmetry.space_group_name_H-M   'P 1'
#
loop_
_entity.id
_entity.type
_entity.pdbx_description
1 polymer ?
#
loop_
_entity_poly.entity_id
_entity_poly.type
_entity_poly.pdbx_seq_one_letter_code
_entity_poly.pdbx_strand_id
1 'polypeptide(L)'
;MLHLLYRPSYHLRPRYSNSIVSSLWLLGQSRYSTRAASEEAPTHQHVTHMADDKARDKASEAGAHENLRAYQRHYQKEYRDRNREKIRAAQRLYREQNKDKLKAYRARYHQQHKQRVAELVRQWNKKNPSRRYEYGRQWSLKNRELYLQKMAEYRLKCSNLGLFDRYKAAKREKYNSDKQYRMAVRLYIWVTRSVEARQLSWPTHQPILYDTKQSYHCSGCGHGRYIKLWWENLDENRNPTGELSCHACFISDWSRALPIGHENMFVNKRPRHRSPEKAPDDNIEDKTETGPSDKPDPPT
;
A
#
# COMPACT_ATOMS: atom_id res chain seq x y z
N MET A 1 59.03 -22.46 -32.29
CA MET A 1 58.80 -23.32 -33.47
C MET A 1 57.59 -22.79 -34.22
N LEU A 2 57.83 -22.42 -35.49
CA LEU A 2 56.93 -22.24 -36.63
C LEU A 2 55.75 -21.25 -36.58
N HIS A 3 55.89 -20.28 -37.49
CA HIS A 3 54.95 -19.26 -37.99
C HIS A 3 53.71 -19.86 -38.70
N LEU A 4 52.58 -19.12 -38.72
CA LEU A 4 52.13 -18.37 -39.91
C LEU A 4 50.86 -17.53 -39.64
N LEU A 5 50.77 -16.46 -40.42
CA LEU A 5 49.93 -15.27 -40.33
C LEU A 5 48.52 -15.48 -40.92
N TYR A 6 47.49 -14.83 -40.35
CA TYR A 6 46.46 -14.16 -41.17
C TYR A 6 45.65 -13.11 -40.36
N ARG A 7 45.55 -11.91 -40.94
CA ARG A 7 44.62 -10.81 -40.64
C ARG A 7 44.03 -10.39 -42.00
N PRO A 8 42.71 -10.10 -42.14
CA PRO A 8 42.22 -8.70 -42.14
C PRO A 8 40.80 -8.55 -41.54
N SER A 9 40.53 -7.55 -40.69
CA SER A 9 39.93 -6.22 -40.98
C SER A 9 38.47 -6.19 -41.42
N TYR A 10 37.58 -5.60 -40.60
CA TYR A 10 36.61 -4.49 -40.88
C TYR A 10 36.11 -3.99 -39.49
N HIS A 11 36.54 -2.82 -38.99
CA HIS A 11 35.87 -1.50 -39.02
C HIS A 11 34.37 -1.53 -38.61
N LEU A 12 33.76 -0.67 -37.78
CA LEU A 12 34.01 0.51 -36.92
C LEU A 12 32.71 0.60 -36.05
N ARG A 13 32.72 0.76 -34.71
CA ARG A 13 32.70 2.02 -33.91
C ARG A 13 31.51 2.99 -34.21
N PRO A 14 31.21 4.01 -33.38
CA PRO A 14 30.26 3.97 -32.26
C PRO A 14 29.10 4.98 -32.44
N ARG A 15 28.15 4.99 -31.50
CA ARG A 15 27.23 6.13 -31.28
C ARG A 15 28.03 7.37 -30.88
N TYR A 16 27.70 8.56 -31.40
CA TYR A 16 27.41 9.75 -30.59
C TYR A 16 26.72 10.86 -31.42
N SER A 17 25.80 11.54 -30.73
CA SER A 17 25.20 12.87 -30.99
C SER A 17 25.93 13.82 -31.92
N ASN A 18 25.16 14.68 -32.62
CA ASN A 18 25.49 16.09 -32.78
C ASN A 18 24.22 16.94 -32.98
N SER A 19 23.99 17.84 -32.04
CA SER A 19 23.32 19.12 -32.27
C SER A 19 24.38 20.18 -32.52
N ILE A 20 23.97 21.32 -33.11
CA ILE A 20 24.56 22.66 -33.00
C ILE A 20 25.58 23.05 -34.09
N VAL A 21 25.10 23.96 -34.96
CA VAL A 21 25.74 25.20 -35.46
C VAL A 21 26.83 25.03 -36.53
N SER A 22 26.55 25.39 -37.78
CA SER A 22 26.53 26.75 -38.39
C SER A 22 27.91 27.21 -38.86
N SER A 23 27.87 27.92 -39.99
CA SER A 23 28.83 28.93 -40.50
C SER A 23 30.04 28.50 -41.36
N LEU A 24 30.40 29.44 -42.25
CA LEU A 24 31.43 29.50 -43.30
C LEU A 24 31.00 28.86 -44.64
N TRP A 25 30.60 29.56 -45.71
CA TRP A 25 30.93 30.88 -46.30
C TRP A 25 32.43 31.16 -46.49
N LEU A 26 32.78 31.48 -47.75
CA LEU A 26 34.03 32.08 -48.30
C LEU A 26 35.15 31.07 -48.62
N LEU A 27 35.82 31.02 -49.78
CA LEU A 27 35.98 31.83 -51.01
C LEU A 27 36.52 30.88 -52.13
N GLY A 28 36.12 30.99 -53.40
CA GLY A 28 36.88 31.64 -54.50
C GLY A 28 37.96 30.71 -55.13
N GLN A 29 38.20 30.53 -56.43
CA GLN A 29 37.90 31.22 -57.70
C GLN A 29 38.20 30.26 -58.89
N SER A 30 37.98 30.73 -60.14
CA SER A 30 38.48 30.25 -61.46
C SER A 30 37.53 29.32 -62.24
N ARG A 31 37.04 29.60 -63.46
CA ARG A 31 37.37 30.57 -64.53
C ARG A 31 36.11 30.76 -65.39
N TYR A 32 35.66 32.00 -65.61
CA TYR A 32 34.91 32.34 -66.82
C TYR A 32 35.71 33.40 -67.57
N SER A 33 36.25 32.99 -68.72
CA SER A 33 36.74 33.89 -69.76
C SER A 33 35.62 34.05 -70.78
N THR A 34 35.36 35.30 -71.13
CA THR A 34 34.26 35.79 -71.94
C THR A 34 34.26 35.24 -73.36
N ARG A 35 33.09 34.80 -73.84
CA ARG A 35 32.72 34.88 -75.25
C ARG A 35 31.31 35.44 -75.34
N ALA A 36 31.23 36.64 -75.87
CA ALA A 36 29.99 37.36 -76.11
C ALA A 36 29.15 36.62 -77.15
N ALA A 37 28.03 36.06 -76.70
CA ALA A 37 26.86 35.83 -77.52
C ALA A 37 25.66 36.16 -76.63
N SER A 38 24.77 36.98 -77.15
CA SER A 38 23.52 37.41 -76.55
C SER A 38 22.70 36.20 -76.04
N GLU A 39 22.68 35.99 -74.73
CA GLU A 39 21.74 35.08 -74.08
C GLU A 39 20.87 35.91 -73.14
N GLU A 40 19.61 36.06 -73.50
CA GLU A 40 18.58 36.66 -72.67
C GLU A 40 18.51 35.90 -71.33
N ALA A 41 18.60 36.64 -70.21
CA ALA A 41 18.43 36.05 -68.89
C ALA A 41 17.08 35.32 -68.82
N PRO A 42 17.03 34.06 -68.34
CA PRO A 42 15.77 33.33 -68.29
C PRO A 42 14.77 34.11 -67.46
N THR A 43 13.61 34.40 -68.05
CA THR A 43 12.55 35.17 -67.42
C THR A 43 12.14 34.50 -66.10
N HIS A 44 11.68 35.28 -65.11
CA HIS A 44 11.26 34.78 -63.79
C HIS A 44 10.28 33.59 -63.89
N GLN A 45 9.46 33.55 -64.93
CA GLN A 45 8.54 32.45 -65.24
C GLN A 45 9.25 31.14 -65.62
N HIS A 46 10.40 31.20 -66.31
CA HIS A 46 11.16 30.01 -66.71
C HIS A 46 11.82 29.33 -65.50
N VAL A 47 12.30 30.11 -64.53
CA VAL A 47 12.92 29.60 -63.29
C VAL A 47 11.86 28.96 -62.37
N THR A 48 10.65 29.53 -62.30
CA THR A 48 9.54 28.94 -61.53
C THR A 48 9.07 27.62 -62.12
N HIS A 49 8.96 27.52 -63.46
CA HIS A 49 8.61 26.26 -64.12
C HIS A 49 9.64 25.14 -63.88
N MET A 50 10.95 25.45 -63.91
CA MET A 50 11.98 24.45 -63.58
C MET A 50 11.97 24.02 -62.10
N ALA A 51 11.61 24.91 -61.18
CA ALA A 51 11.47 24.57 -59.76
C ALA A 51 10.26 23.66 -59.50
N ASP A 52 9.14 23.92 -60.18
CA ASP A 52 7.91 23.13 -60.10
C ASP A 52 8.07 21.74 -60.72
N ASP A 53 8.80 21.63 -61.85
CA ASP A 53 9.16 20.35 -62.46
C ASP A 53 10.02 19.50 -61.53
N LYS A 54 11.04 20.11 -60.91
CA LYS A 54 11.91 19.44 -59.94
C LYS A 54 11.19 19.04 -58.65
N ALA A 55 10.14 19.78 -58.25
CA ALA A 55 9.30 19.43 -57.11
C ALA A 55 8.37 18.25 -57.43
N ARG A 56 7.83 18.20 -58.66
CA ARG A 56 7.00 17.11 -59.16
C ARG A 56 7.78 15.81 -59.33
N ASP A 57 9.01 15.87 -59.84
CA ASP A 57 9.89 14.71 -59.96
C ASP A 57 10.25 14.14 -58.58
N LYS A 58 10.57 14.99 -57.61
CA LYS A 58 10.82 14.58 -56.21
C LYS A 58 9.60 13.97 -55.53
N ALA A 59 8.40 14.48 -55.82
CA ALA A 59 7.16 13.91 -55.29
C ALA A 59 6.88 12.52 -55.90
N SER A 60 7.21 12.32 -57.17
CA SER A 60 7.11 11.01 -57.83
C SER A 60 8.11 9.99 -57.26
N GLU A 61 9.35 10.40 -57.00
CA GLU A 61 10.38 9.59 -56.36
C GLU A 61 10.02 9.23 -54.91
N ALA A 62 9.45 10.19 -54.16
CA ALA A 62 8.96 9.95 -52.81
C ALA A 62 7.80 8.93 -52.79
N GLY A 63 6.89 9.01 -53.74
CA GLY A 63 5.80 8.02 -53.93
C GLY A 63 6.32 6.63 -54.29
N ALA A 64 7.29 6.54 -55.20
CA ALA A 64 7.94 5.28 -55.57
C ALA A 64 8.68 4.63 -54.38
N HIS A 65 9.35 5.44 -53.55
CA HIS A 65 10.05 4.98 -52.37
C HIS A 65 9.09 4.51 -51.25
N GLU A 66 7.93 5.14 -51.07
CA GLU A 66 6.92 4.68 -50.11
C GLU A 66 6.26 3.37 -50.55
N ASN A 67 6.01 3.19 -51.86
CA ASN A 67 5.53 1.93 -52.42
C ASN A 67 6.53 0.78 -52.24
N LEU A 68 7.83 1.05 -52.42
CA LEU A 68 8.90 0.08 -52.17
C LEU A 68 8.97 -0.32 -50.68
N ARG A 69 8.83 0.65 -49.77
CA ARG A 69 8.76 0.40 -48.32
C ARG A 69 7.51 -0.40 -47.93
N ALA A 70 6.37 -0.12 -48.56
CA ALA A 70 5.13 -0.86 -48.34
C ALA A 70 5.29 -2.33 -48.78
N TYR A 71 5.89 -2.57 -49.93
CA TYR A 71 6.22 -3.91 -50.42
C TYR A 71 7.15 -4.66 -49.45
N GLN A 72 8.23 -4.01 -48.99
CA GLN A 72 9.14 -4.60 -48.01
C GLN A 72 8.46 -4.93 -46.68
N ARG A 73 7.57 -4.06 -46.17
CA ARG A 73 6.78 -4.34 -44.96
C ARG A 73 5.86 -5.54 -45.14
N HIS A 74 5.19 -5.63 -46.29
CA HIS A 74 4.29 -6.74 -46.62
C HIS A 74 5.07 -8.07 -46.68
N TYR A 75 6.17 -8.09 -47.43
CA TYR A 75 7.04 -9.24 -47.54
C TYR A 75 7.61 -9.70 -46.18
N GLN A 76 8.10 -8.76 -45.37
CA GLN A 76 8.60 -9.07 -44.03
C GLN A 76 7.50 -9.61 -43.11
N LYS A 77 6.27 -9.10 -43.22
CA LYS A 77 5.11 -9.59 -42.46
C LYS A 77 4.79 -11.04 -42.85
N GLU A 78 4.65 -11.32 -44.14
CA GLU A 78 4.41 -12.69 -44.63
C GLU A 78 5.53 -13.65 -44.23
N TYR A 79 6.79 -13.20 -44.27
CA TYR A 79 7.92 -14.01 -43.82
C TYR A 79 7.84 -14.31 -42.31
N ARG A 80 7.51 -13.31 -41.48
CA ARG A 80 7.33 -13.48 -40.03
C ARG A 80 6.14 -14.37 -39.71
N ASP A 81 5.06 -14.29 -40.47
CA ASP A 81 3.87 -15.10 -40.28
C ASP A 81 4.13 -16.56 -40.67
N ARG A 82 4.75 -16.80 -41.83
CA ARG A 82 5.16 -18.15 -42.26
C ARG A 82 6.20 -18.80 -41.34
N ASN A 83 7.07 -18.00 -40.71
CA ASN A 83 8.10 -18.49 -39.80
C ASN A 83 7.79 -18.25 -38.31
N ARG A 84 6.55 -17.90 -37.96
CA ARG A 84 6.15 -17.46 -36.62
C ARG A 84 6.51 -18.46 -35.54
N GLU A 85 6.19 -19.73 -35.78
CA GLU A 85 6.48 -20.85 -34.89
C GLU A 85 7.99 -21.05 -34.71
N LYS A 86 8.76 -21.06 -35.80
CA LYS A 86 10.22 -21.21 -35.78
C LYS A 86 10.91 -20.06 -35.03
N ILE A 87 10.48 -18.83 -35.28
CA ILE A 87 10.98 -17.63 -34.58
C ILE A 87 10.68 -17.70 -33.08
N ARG A 88 9.46 -18.11 -32.70
CA ARG A 88 9.07 -18.27 -31.29
C ARG A 88 9.86 -19.39 -30.60
N ALA A 89 10.07 -20.51 -31.28
CA ALA A 89 10.88 -21.62 -30.77
C ALA A 89 12.32 -21.19 -30.52
N ALA A 90 12.96 -20.51 -31.49
CA ALA A 90 14.30 -19.96 -31.35
C ALA A 90 14.39 -18.94 -30.19
N GLN A 91 13.39 -18.06 -30.05
CA GLN A 91 13.33 -17.10 -28.94
C GLN A 91 13.17 -17.78 -27.57
N ARG A 92 12.38 -18.86 -27.49
CA ARG A 92 12.22 -19.64 -26.25
C ARG A 92 13.54 -20.29 -25.86
N LEU A 93 14.18 -20.98 -26.81
CA LEU A 93 15.49 -21.62 -26.60
C LEU A 93 16.54 -20.60 -26.13
N TYR A 94 16.59 -19.43 -26.77
CA TYR A 94 17.49 -18.35 -26.38
C TYR A 94 17.20 -17.84 -24.96
N ARG A 95 15.93 -17.68 -24.58
CA ARG A 95 15.54 -17.24 -23.23
C ARG A 95 15.86 -18.28 -22.16
N GLU A 96 15.74 -19.56 -22.47
CA GLU A 96 16.09 -20.65 -21.56
C GLU A 96 17.60 -20.74 -21.35
N GLN A 97 18.37 -20.77 -22.44
CA GLN A 97 19.85 -20.77 -22.38
C GLN A 97 20.43 -19.54 -21.69
N ASN A 98 19.74 -18.40 -21.77
CA ASN A 98 20.18 -17.14 -21.16
C ASN A 98 19.35 -16.73 -19.94
N LYS A 99 18.59 -17.65 -19.33
CA LYS A 99 17.65 -17.36 -18.23
C LYS A 99 18.32 -16.65 -17.06
N ASP A 100 19.47 -17.15 -16.63
CA ASP A 100 20.21 -16.59 -15.50
C ASP A 100 20.90 -15.26 -15.85
N LYS A 101 21.43 -15.12 -17.07
CA LYS A 101 21.99 -13.85 -17.56
C LYS A 101 20.92 -12.76 -17.63
N LEU A 102 19.73 -13.10 -18.12
CA LEU A 102 18.58 -12.18 -18.18
C LEU A 102 18.09 -11.81 -16.78
N LYS A 103 18.04 -12.77 -15.85
CA LYS A 103 17.67 -12.52 -14.45
C LYS A 103 18.69 -11.60 -13.77
N ALA A 104 19.98 -11.86 -13.93
CA ALA A 104 21.06 -11.04 -13.40
C ALA A 104 21.04 -9.62 -13.98
N TYR A 105 20.86 -9.49 -15.30
CA TYR A 105 20.71 -8.19 -15.96
C TYR A 105 19.52 -7.40 -15.41
N ARG A 106 18.35 -8.05 -15.30
CA ARG A 106 17.14 -7.42 -14.76
C ARG A 106 17.32 -7.00 -13.29
N ALA A 107 17.99 -7.81 -12.49
CA ALA A 107 18.28 -7.47 -11.09
C ALA A 107 19.20 -6.25 -10.99
N ARG A 108 20.29 -6.19 -11.78
CA ARG A 108 21.19 -5.03 -11.83
C ARG A 108 20.47 -3.77 -12.29
N TYR A 109 19.64 -3.88 -13.33
CA TYR A 109 18.83 -2.77 -13.82
C TYR A 109 17.85 -2.27 -12.74
N HIS A 110 17.15 -3.18 -12.04
CA HIS A 110 16.28 -2.79 -10.94
C HIS A 110 17.03 -2.16 -9.77
N GLN A 111 18.25 -2.60 -9.46
CA GLN A 111 19.09 -1.98 -8.43
C GLN A 111 19.50 -0.56 -8.83
N GLN A 112 20.02 -0.38 -10.05
CA GLN A 112 20.45 0.92 -10.56
C GLN A 112 19.29 1.91 -10.71
N HIS A 113 18.10 1.42 -11.07
CA HIS A 113 16.90 2.24 -11.28
C HIS A 113 15.88 2.11 -10.15
N LYS A 114 16.29 1.65 -8.96
CA LYS A 114 15.39 1.42 -7.82
C LYS A 114 14.56 2.66 -7.47
N GLN A 115 15.22 3.82 -7.42
CA GLN A 115 14.57 5.09 -7.11
C GLN A 115 13.59 5.51 -8.21
N ARG A 116 13.98 5.40 -9.49
CA ARG A 116 13.13 5.73 -10.63
C ARG A 116 11.87 4.86 -10.67
N VAL A 117 12.01 3.56 -10.42
CA VAL A 117 10.88 2.63 -10.36
C VAL A 117 9.98 2.96 -9.17
N ALA A 118 10.56 3.23 -7.99
CA ALA A 118 9.78 3.64 -6.82
C ALA A 118 8.97 4.92 -7.08
N GLU A 119 9.57 5.90 -7.76
CA GLU A 119 8.92 7.16 -8.09
C GLU A 119 7.76 6.96 -9.08
N LEU A 120 7.97 6.18 -10.13
CA LEU A 120 6.91 5.81 -11.07
C LEU A 120 5.75 5.10 -10.37
N VAL A 121 6.05 4.20 -9.43
CA VAL A 121 5.03 3.52 -8.62
C VAL A 121 4.26 4.50 -7.74
N ARG A 122 4.95 5.46 -7.09
CA ARG A 122 4.29 6.51 -6.30
C ARG A 122 3.36 7.36 -7.15
N GLN A 123 3.83 7.81 -8.31
CA GLN A 123 3.03 8.60 -9.24
C GLN A 123 1.82 7.82 -9.74
N TRP A 124 2.00 6.54 -10.08
CA TRP A 124 0.90 5.67 -10.48
C TRP A 124 -0.11 5.50 -9.35
N ASN A 125 0.35 5.24 -8.11
CA ASN A 125 -0.52 5.11 -6.93
C ASN A 125 -1.30 6.39 -6.63
N LYS A 126 -0.67 7.58 -6.78
CA LYS A 126 -1.33 8.87 -6.58
C LYS A 126 -2.41 9.13 -7.63
N LYS A 127 -2.16 8.74 -8.88
CA LYS A 127 -3.13 8.87 -9.99
C LYS A 127 -4.23 7.80 -9.97
N ASN A 128 -4.00 6.65 -9.32
CA ASN A 128 -4.90 5.49 -9.35
C ASN A 128 -5.22 4.93 -7.94
N PRO A 129 -5.78 5.74 -7.03
CA PRO A 129 -6.06 5.29 -5.67
C PRO A 129 -7.06 4.12 -5.62
N SER A 130 -8.13 4.19 -6.42
CA SER A 130 -9.17 3.15 -6.45
C SER A 130 -8.64 1.83 -7.01
N ARG A 131 -7.88 1.85 -8.12
CA ARG A 131 -7.27 0.62 -8.66
C ARG A 131 -6.26 -0.01 -7.71
N ARG A 132 -5.47 0.79 -7.00
CA ARG A 132 -4.55 0.26 -5.97
C ARG A 132 -5.34 -0.46 -4.87
N TYR A 133 -6.44 0.14 -4.41
CA TYR A 133 -7.29 -0.44 -3.39
C TYR A 133 -7.95 -1.74 -3.87
N GLU A 134 -8.54 -1.74 -5.07
CA GLU A 134 -9.15 -2.94 -5.67
C GLU A 134 -8.14 -4.06 -5.87
N TYR A 135 -6.96 -3.75 -6.38
CA TYR A 135 -5.89 -4.73 -6.54
C TYR A 135 -5.47 -5.33 -5.19
N GLY A 136 -5.29 -4.49 -4.17
CA GLY A 136 -4.99 -4.93 -2.80
C GLY A 136 -6.11 -5.80 -2.21
N ARG A 137 -7.37 -5.44 -2.45
CA ARG A 137 -8.54 -6.21 -2.02
C ARG A 137 -8.58 -7.57 -2.71
N GLN A 138 -8.44 -7.62 -4.04
CA GLN A 138 -8.43 -8.88 -4.80
C GLN A 138 -7.27 -9.78 -4.39
N TRP A 139 -6.08 -9.21 -4.19
CA TRP A 139 -4.93 -9.96 -3.71
C TRP A 139 -5.18 -10.55 -2.31
N SER A 140 -5.78 -9.76 -1.40
CA SER A 140 -6.12 -10.21 -0.05
C SER A 140 -7.19 -11.32 -0.06
N LEU A 141 -8.17 -11.25 -0.95
CA LEU A 141 -9.19 -12.29 -1.12
C LEU A 141 -8.58 -13.59 -1.66
N LYS A 142 -7.76 -13.50 -2.72
CA LYS A 142 -7.09 -14.65 -3.32
C LYS A 142 -6.09 -15.31 -2.36
N ASN A 143 -5.48 -14.54 -1.46
CA ASN A 143 -4.48 -15.03 -0.48
C ASN A 143 -5.04 -15.11 0.94
N ARG A 144 -6.37 -15.13 1.11
CA ARG A 144 -7.01 -15.11 2.43
C ARG A 144 -6.56 -16.27 3.29
N GLU A 145 -6.53 -17.47 2.72
CA GLU A 145 -6.15 -18.69 3.42
C GLU A 145 -4.68 -18.66 3.84
N LEU A 146 -3.78 -18.27 2.94
CA LEU A 146 -2.37 -18.07 3.25
C LEU A 146 -2.16 -17.06 4.39
N TYR A 147 -2.94 -15.98 4.40
CA TYR A 147 -2.90 -14.99 5.50
C TYR A 147 -3.35 -15.62 6.82
N LEU A 148 -4.45 -16.39 6.82
CA LEU A 148 -4.94 -17.08 8.02
C LEU A 148 -3.94 -18.12 8.54
N GLN A 149 -3.31 -18.89 7.65
CA GLN A 149 -2.24 -19.84 7.99
C GLN A 149 -1.07 -19.12 8.65
N LYS A 150 -0.55 -18.04 8.05
CA LYS A 150 0.51 -17.24 8.66
C LYS A 150 0.13 -16.65 10.02
N MET A 151 -1.13 -16.23 10.19
CA MET A 151 -1.63 -15.77 11.48
C MET A 151 -1.75 -16.88 12.52
N ALA A 152 -2.04 -18.12 12.11
CA ALA A 152 -2.06 -19.28 12.98
C ALA A 152 -0.63 -19.69 13.38
N GLU A 153 0.30 -19.77 12.41
CA GLU A 153 1.73 -20.01 12.65
C GLU A 153 2.32 -18.98 13.60
N TYR A 154 2.03 -17.69 13.38
CA TYR A 154 2.48 -16.63 14.27
C TYR A 154 1.90 -16.79 15.67
N ARG A 155 0.61 -17.10 15.80
CA ARG A 155 -0.02 -17.37 17.11
C ARG A 155 0.64 -18.55 17.81
N LEU A 156 0.91 -19.65 17.11
CA LEU A 156 1.60 -20.82 17.64
C LEU A 156 3.03 -20.45 18.08
N LYS A 157 3.78 -19.72 17.25
CA LYS A 157 5.11 -19.23 17.59
C LYS A 157 5.08 -18.36 18.85
N CYS A 158 4.12 -17.44 18.96
CA CYS A 158 3.95 -16.62 20.16
C CYS A 158 3.59 -17.44 21.40
N SER A 159 2.78 -18.50 21.24
CA SER A 159 2.43 -19.43 22.30
C SER A 159 3.65 -20.23 22.76
N ASN A 160 4.41 -20.79 21.82
CA ASN A 160 5.63 -21.57 22.11
C ASN A 160 6.70 -20.71 22.80
N LEU A 161 6.79 -19.43 22.43
CA LEU A 161 7.66 -18.46 23.10
C LEU A 161 7.08 -17.95 24.43
N GLY A 162 5.91 -18.43 24.86
CA GLY A 162 5.22 -18.00 26.08
C GLY A 162 4.93 -16.49 26.12
N LEU A 163 4.85 -15.82 24.97
CA LEU A 163 4.71 -14.35 24.91
C LEU A 163 3.37 -13.90 25.50
N PHE A 164 2.30 -14.65 25.24
CA PHE A 164 0.97 -14.35 25.79
C PHE A 164 0.94 -14.54 27.31
N ASP A 165 1.60 -15.58 27.84
CA ASP A 165 1.60 -15.86 29.27
C ASP A 165 2.46 -14.85 30.02
N ARG A 166 3.64 -14.51 29.49
CA ARG A 166 4.48 -13.42 30.01
C ARG A 166 3.74 -12.09 30.01
N TYR A 167 3.04 -11.75 28.92
CA TYR A 167 2.22 -10.55 28.85
C TYR A 167 1.08 -10.56 29.89
N LYS A 168 0.37 -11.67 30.03
CA LYS A 168 -0.71 -11.83 31.02
C LYS A 168 -0.18 -11.74 32.46
N ALA A 169 0.97 -12.34 32.73
CA ALA A 169 1.64 -12.30 34.04
C ALA A 169 2.05 -10.88 34.39
N ALA A 170 2.76 -10.18 33.50
CA ALA A 170 3.15 -8.78 33.68
C ALA A 170 1.94 -7.85 33.87
N LYS A 171 0.86 -8.09 33.12
CA LYS A 171 -0.40 -7.34 33.29
C LYS A 171 -1.06 -7.59 34.65
N ARG A 172 -1.02 -8.84 35.14
CA ARG A 172 -1.55 -9.23 36.45
C ARG A 172 -0.71 -8.62 37.58
N GLU A 173 0.61 -8.70 37.44
CA GLU A 173 1.55 -8.08 38.36
C GLU A 173 1.30 -6.57 38.46
N LYS A 174 1.23 -5.87 37.32
CA LYS A 174 0.88 -4.45 37.29
C LYS A 174 -0.47 -4.16 37.95
N TYR A 175 -1.49 -4.99 37.75
CA TYR A 175 -2.79 -4.84 38.43
C TYR A 175 -2.70 -5.03 39.96
N ASN A 176 -1.80 -5.88 40.42
CA ASN A 176 -1.62 -6.15 41.85
C ASN A 176 -0.78 -5.07 42.53
N SER A 177 0.30 -4.62 41.89
CA SER A 177 1.25 -3.64 42.44
C SER A 177 0.78 -2.19 42.30
N ASP A 178 0.21 -1.80 41.16
CA ASP A 178 -0.18 -0.42 40.88
C ASP A 178 -1.66 -0.18 41.23
N LYS A 179 -1.89 0.51 42.36
CA LYS A 179 -3.22 0.87 42.85
C LYS A 179 -3.98 1.75 41.86
N GLN A 180 -3.33 2.73 41.23
CA GLN A 180 -3.97 3.65 40.30
C GLN A 180 -4.39 2.93 39.01
N TYR A 181 -3.51 2.08 38.46
CA TYR A 181 -3.87 1.23 37.32
C TYR A 181 -5.02 0.28 37.63
N ARG A 182 -5.03 -0.32 38.83
CA ARG A 182 -6.14 -1.17 39.27
C ARG A 182 -7.46 -0.41 39.34
N MET A 183 -7.45 0.79 39.91
CA MET A 183 -8.64 1.65 39.97
C MET A 183 -9.10 2.05 38.56
N ALA A 184 -8.19 2.42 37.67
CA ALA A 184 -8.48 2.76 36.27
C ALA A 184 -9.25 1.64 35.57
N VAL A 185 -8.72 0.43 35.66
CA VAL A 185 -9.32 -0.76 35.04
C VAL A 185 -10.70 -1.05 35.64
N ARG A 186 -10.88 -0.90 36.95
CA ARG A 186 -12.18 -1.10 37.60
C ARG A 186 -13.22 -0.08 37.14
N LEU A 187 -12.83 1.20 37.08
CA LEU A 187 -13.67 2.29 36.61
C LEU A 187 -14.10 2.07 35.16
N TYR A 188 -13.15 1.76 34.27
CA TYR A 188 -13.43 1.41 32.88
C TYR A 188 -14.43 0.27 32.76
N ILE A 189 -14.20 -0.85 33.47
CA ILE A 189 -15.07 -2.03 33.41
C ILE A 189 -16.48 -1.70 33.92
N TRP A 190 -16.58 -0.89 34.97
CA TRP A 190 -17.87 -0.53 35.54
C TRP A 190 -18.69 0.37 34.59
N VAL A 191 -18.10 1.45 34.09
CA VAL A 191 -18.75 2.38 33.14
C VAL A 191 -19.13 1.66 31.83
N THR A 192 -18.32 0.71 31.38
CA THR A 192 -18.62 -0.04 30.14
C THR A 192 -19.68 -1.12 30.29
N ARG A 193 -19.94 -1.61 31.52
CA ARG A 193 -20.90 -2.71 31.77
C ARG A 193 -22.21 -2.26 32.36
N SER A 194 -22.21 -1.19 33.16
CA SER A 194 -23.41 -0.66 33.81
C SER A 194 -23.96 0.52 33.02
N VAL A 195 -25.28 0.53 32.81
CA VAL A 195 -25.99 1.67 32.23
C VAL A 195 -26.12 2.76 33.28
N GLU A 196 -26.40 2.37 34.53
CA GLU A 196 -26.55 3.25 35.68
C GLU A 196 -25.28 4.08 35.91
N ALA A 197 -24.11 3.44 35.84
CA ALA A 197 -22.81 4.10 35.96
C ALA A 197 -22.63 5.26 34.97
N ARG A 198 -23.18 5.13 33.75
CA ARG A 198 -23.09 6.15 32.71
C ARG A 198 -24.06 7.31 32.93
N GLN A 199 -25.14 7.10 33.68
CA GLN A 199 -26.15 8.10 34.00
C GLN A 199 -25.87 8.88 35.29
N LEU A 200 -24.84 8.49 36.04
CA LEU A 200 -24.44 9.21 37.25
C LEU A 200 -23.96 10.62 36.94
N SER A 201 -24.02 11.49 37.97
CA SER A 201 -23.46 12.83 37.87
C SER A 201 -21.94 12.78 38.00
N TRP A 202 -21.25 13.17 36.94
CA TRP A 202 -19.79 13.26 36.90
C TRP A 202 -19.33 14.72 37.00
N PRO A 203 -18.23 15.01 37.72
CA PRO A 203 -17.83 16.39 37.99
C PRO A 203 -17.33 17.14 36.74
N THR A 204 -16.54 16.46 35.89
CA THR A 204 -15.79 17.11 34.81
C THR A 204 -16.08 16.55 33.43
N HIS A 205 -16.56 15.32 33.33
CA HIS A 205 -16.75 14.65 32.04
C HIS A 205 -17.95 13.71 32.06
N GLN A 206 -18.69 13.63 30.96
CA GLN A 206 -19.77 12.67 30.79
C GLN A 206 -19.31 11.45 29.96
N PRO A 207 -19.55 10.21 30.41
CA PRO A 207 -19.14 9.02 29.66
C PRO A 207 -20.08 8.74 28.48
N ILE A 208 -19.51 8.58 27.28
CA ILE A 208 -20.22 8.17 26.06
C ILE A 208 -19.70 6.80 25.62
N LEU A 209 -20.58 5.81 25.60
CA LEU A 209 -20.27 4.46 25.14
C LEU A 209 -21.03 4.14 23.86
N TYR A 210 -20.29 3.97 22.77
CA TYR A 210 -20.85 3.58 21.47
C TYR A 210 -20.90 2.05 21.29
N ASP A 211 -21.88 1.58 20.50
CA ASP A 211 -21.99 0.16 20.15
C ASP A 211 -20.80 -0.32 19.30
N THR A 212 -20.43 0.48 18.31
CA THR A 212 -19.25 0.31 17.47
C THR A 212 -18.14 1.26 17.89
N LYS A 213 -16.88 0.89 17.62
CA LYS A 213 -15.76 1.80 17.91
C LYS A 213 -15.85 3.02 17.01
N GLN A 214 -15.61 4.20 17.58
CA GLN A 214 -15.59 5.47 16.86
C GLN A 214 -14.19 6.08 16.86
N SER A 215 -13.88 6.83 15.80
CA SER A 215 -12.59 7.48 15.62
C SER A 215 -12.69 8.97 15.91
N TYR A 216 -12.11 9.42 17.02
CA TYR A 216 -12.02 10.84 17.39
C TYR A 216 -10.60 11.20 17.82
N HIS A 217 -10.33 12.50 17.87
CA HIS A 217 -9.12 13.06 18.48
C HIS A 217 -9.38 13.38 19.94
N CYS A 218 -8.46 12.98 20.82
CA CYS A 218 -8.53 13.30 22.23
C CYS A 218 -8.10 14.76 22.46
N SER A 219 -8.92 15.58 23.12
CA SER A 219 -8.56 16.96 23.49
C SER A 219 -7.33 17.01 24.42
N GLY A 220 -7.27 16.12 25.42
CA GLY A 220 -6.15 16.09 26.37
C GLY A 220 -4.78 15.64 25.82
N CYS A 221 -4.71 14.70 24.87
CA CYS A 221 -3.41 14.18 24.35
C CYS A 221 -3.20 14.37 22.84
N GLY A 222 -4.16 14.94 22.10
CA GLY A 222 -4.12 15.14 20.64
C GLY A 222 -4.21 13.86 19.79
N HIS A 223 -4.01 12.67 20.37
CA HIS A 223 -3.98 11.43 19.62
C HIS A 223 -5.38 11.01 19.11
N GLY A 224 -5.44 10.64 17.83
CA GLY A 224 -6.57 9.96 17.22
C GLY A 224 -6.68 8.53 17.75
N ARG A 225 -7.85 8.15 18.28
CA ARG A 225 -8.09 6.81 18.83
C ARG A 225 -9.33 6.19 18.21
N TYR A 226 -9.32 4.87 18.08
CA TYR A 226 -10.47 4.08 17.63
C TYR A 226 -10.98 3.22 18.80
N ILE A 227 -11.86 3.80 19.63
CA ILE A 227 -12.33 3.22 20.90
C ILE A 227 -13.85 3.38 21.05
N LYS A 228 -14.45 2.58 21.95
CA LYS A 228 -15.90 2.60 22.22
C LYS A 228 -16.30 3.61 23.30
N LEU A 229 -15.46 3.76 24.33
CA LEU A 229 -15.72 4.65 25.46
C LEU A 229 -14.95 5.96 25.26
N TRP A 230 -15.68 7.06 25.18
CA TRP A 230 -15.19 8.42 25.17
C TRP A 230 -15.74 9.18 26.38
N TRP A 231 -15.07 10.27 26.75
CA TRP A 231 -15.46 11.15 27.85
C TRP A 231 -15.64 12.54 27.27
N GLU A 232 -16.86 13.05 27.27
CA GLU A 232 -17.15 14.41 26.82
C GLU A 232 -16.88 15.40 27.94
N ASN A 233 -16.10 16.44 27.65
CA ASN A 233 -15.70 17.46 28.63
C ASN A 233 -16.92 18.33 28.98
N LEU A 234 -17.08 18.63 30.27
CA LEU A 234 -18.11 19.53 30.79
C LEU A 234 -17.52 20.90 31.15
N ASP A 235 -18.28 21.97 30.94
CA ASP A 235 -17.93 23.33 31.37
C ASP A 235 -18.21 23.55 32.88
N GLU A 236 -17.95 24.76 33.38
CA GLU A 236 -18.20 25.13 34.79
C GLU A 236 -19.67 24.99 35.20
N ASN A 237 -20.60 25.14 34.25
CA ASN A 237 -22.03 24.97 34.45
C ASN A 237 -22.49 23.52 34.25
N ARG A 238 -21.57 22.59 34.00
CA ARG A 238 -21.80 21.17 33.68
C ARG A 238 -22.54 20.93 32.37
N ASN A 239 -22.42 21.84 31.42
CA ASN A 239 -22.88 21.66 30.05
C ASN A 239 -21.82 20.95 29.19
N PRO A 240 -22.22 20.08 28.25
CA PRO A 240 -21.30 19.44 27.33
C PRO A 240 -20.64 20.46 26.39
N THR A 241 -19.31 20.44 26.32
CA THR A 241 -18.52 21.34 25.45
C THR A 241 -18.37 20.80 24.02
N GLY A 242 -18.70 19.53 23.78
CA GLY A 242 -18.43 18.83 22.51
C GLY A 242 -16.98 18.34 22.36
N GLU A 243 -16.08 18.65 23.29
CA GLU A 243 -14.71 18.15 23.29
C GLU A 243 -14.63 16.74 23.89
N LEU A 244 -13.96 15.83 23.20
CA LEU A 244 -13.84 14.43 23.62
C LEU A 244 -12.45 14.11 24.16
N SER A 245 -12.41 13.53 25.35
CA SER A 245 -11.23 13.01 26.02
C SER A 245 -11.21 11.47 25.99
N CYS A 246 -10.01 10.90 25.88
CA CYS A 246 -9.84 9.46 26.00
C CYS A 246 -9.85 9.06 27.48
N HIS A 247 -10.22 7.80 27.77
CA HIS A 247 -10.30 7.32 29.15
C HIS A 247 -9.01 7.51 29.94
N ALA A 248 -7.84 7.38 29.31
CA ALA A 248 -6.54 7.60 29.96
C ALA A 248 -6.31 9.06 30.36
N CYS A 249 -6.74 10.03 29.54
CA CYS A 249 -6.63 11.45 29.87
C CYS A 249 -7.64 11.83 30.96
N PHE A 250 -8.85 11.28 30.92
CA PHE A 250 -9.86 11.50 31.95
C PHE A 250 -9.34 11.08 33.34
N ILE A 251 -8.76 9.90 33.46
CA ILE A 251 -8.23 9.37 34.75
C ILE A 251 -6.86 9.92 35.13
N SER A 252 -6.30 10.86 34.36
CA SER A 252 -5.00 11.44 34.70
C SER A 252 -5.05 12.23 36.01
N ASP A 253 -6.19 12.87 36.29
CA ASP A 253 -6.49 13.49 37.57
C ASP A 253 -7.57 12.68 38.33
N TRP A 254 -7.10 11.79 39.19
CA TRP A 254 -7.97 10.94 40.02
C TRP A 254 -8.86 11.72 40.99
N SER A 255 -8.49 12.94 41.38
CA SER A 255 -9.30 13.74 42.29
C SER A 255 -10.63 14.16 41.67
N ARG A 256 -10.70 14.20 40.34
CA ARG A 256 -11.88 14.64 39.56
C ARG A 256 -12.53 13.51 38.76
N ALA A 257 -11.99 12.30 38.82
CA ALA A 257 -12.37 11.16 37.99
C ALA A 257 -13.45 10.24 38.61
N LEU A 258 -14.08 10.67 39.71
CA LEU A 258 -15.13 9.90 40.40
C LEU A 258 -16.49 10.60 40.30
N PRO A 259 -17.60 9.84 40.18
CA PRO A 259 -18.93 10.42 40.18
C PRO A 259 -19.27 11.00 41.55
N ILE A 260 -20.06 12.07 41.56
CA ILE A 260 -20.47 12.78 42.77
C ILE A 260 -21.29 11.81 43.65
N GLY A 261 -21.00 11.80 44.96
CA GLY A 261 -21.63 10.89 45.93
C GLY A 261 -21.09 9.45 45.92
N HIS A 262 -20.08 9.15 45.10
CA HIS A 262 -19.54 7.81 44.89
C HIS A 262 -18.02 7.70 45.11
N GLU A 263 -17.47 8.62 45.90
CA GLU A 263 -16.03 8.82 46.11
C GLU A 263 -15.32 7.58 46.71
N ASN A 264 -16.04 6.78 47.50
CA ASN A 264 -15.48 5.60 48.18
C ASN A 264 -15.59 4.28 47.38
N MET A 265 -16.20 4.29 46.18
CA MET A 265 -16.55 3.06 45.44
C MET A 265 -15.35 2.27 44.91
N PHE A 266 -14.17 2.88 44.77
CA PHE A 266 -12.99 2.22 44.19
C PHE A 266 -11.84 2.02 45.17
N VAL A 267 -11.98 2.51 46.41
CA VAL A 267 -10.94 2.46 47.45
C VAL A 267 -10.93 1.10 48.15
N ASN A 268 -12.10 0.54 48.51
CA ASN A 268 -12.17 -0.61 49.42
C ASN A 268 -12.91 -1.86 48.88
N LYS A 269 -13.91 -1.72 47.98
CA LYS A 269 -14.68 -2.86 47.44
C LYS A 269 -14.90 -2.71 45.94
N ARG A 270 -15.03 -3.82 45.21
CA ARG A 270 -15.44 -3.81 43.80
C ARG A 270 -16.95 -3.50 43.74
N PRO A 271 -17.42 -2.53 42.95
CA PRO A 271 -18.85 -2.40 42.67
C PRO A 271 -19.35 -3.73 42.09
N ARG A 272 -20.26 -4.41 42.80
CA ARG A 272 -20.87 -5.64 42.28
C ARG A 272 -21.88 -5.21 41.23
N HIS A 273 -21.71 -5.69 40.00
CA HIS A 273 -22.79 -5.67 39.03
C HIS A 273 -23.91 -6.56 39.60
N ARG A 274 -25.06 -5.99 39.93
CA ARG A 274 -26.28 -6.80 40.06
C ARG A 274 -26.59 -7.28 38.65
N SER A 275 -26.29 -8.54 38.36
CA SER A 275 -26.92 -9.18 37.21
C SER A 275 -28.44 -9.04 37.37
N PRO A 276 -29.21 -8.84 36.29
CA PRO A 276 -30.67 -8.98 36.37
C PRO A 276 -30.97 -10.29 37.09
N GLU A 277 -31.86 -10.25 38.09
CA GLU A 277 -32.33 -11.46 38.74
C GLU A 277 -32.73 -12.45 37.65
N LYS A 278 -32.10 -13.62 37.68
CA LYS A 278 -32.48 -14.72 36.80
C LYS A 278 -33.97 -14.93 37.03
N ALA A 279 -34.78 -14.83 35.98
CA ALA A 279 -36.21 -15.12 36.07
C ALA A 279 -36.38 -16.46 36.82
N PRO A 280 -37.38 -16.59 37.71
CA PRO A 280 -37.62 -17.85 38.38
C PRO A 280 -37.83 -18.93 37.31
N ASP A 281 -36.97 -19.96 37.35
CA ASP A 281 -37.08 -21.13 36.51
C ASP A 281 -38.37 -21.87 36.95
N ASP A 282 -39.50 -21.55 36.32
CA ASP A 282 -40.72 -22.35 36.39
C ASP A 282 -40.50 -23.66 35.64
N ASN A 283 -39.74 -24.57 36.25
CA ASN A 283 -39.71 -25.98 35.91
C ASN A 283 -39.78 -26.78 37.21
N ILE A 284 -41.01 -26.86 37.72
CA ILE A 284 -41.43 -27.93 38.64
C ILE A 284 -41.51 -29.19 37.80
N GLU A 285 -40.41 -29.93 37.73
CA GLU A 285 -40.45 -31.37 37.43
C GLU A 285 -40.01 -32.12 38.69
N ASP A 286 -41.04 -32.55 39.41
CA ASP A 286 -41.16 -33.75 40.21
C ASP A 286 -40.00 -34.75 40.09
N LYS A 287 -39.32 -34.99 41.21
CA LYS A 287 -38.51 -36.19 41.51
C LYS A 287 -38.11 -36.23 42.98
N THR A 288 -39.09 -36.50 43.83
CA THR A 288 -38.88 -37.27 45.06
C THR A 288 -39.43 -38.65 44.74
N GLU A 289 -38.60 -39.68 44.61
CA GLU A 289 -38.40 -40.66 45.69
C GLU A 289 -37.12 -41.47 45.42
N THR A 290 -36.21 -41.51 46.40
CA THR A 290 -35.36 -42.67 46.66
C THR A 290 -34.94 -42.60 48.13
N GLY A 291 -35.28 -43.67 48.86
CA GLY A 291 -35.16 -43.81 50.31
C GLY A 291 -33.74 -43.95 50.86
N PRO A 292 -33.63 -44.25 52.17
CA PRO A 292 -32.49 -43.90 53.02
C PRO A 292 -31.25 -44.78 52.81
N SER A 293 -30.08 -44.15 52.95
CA SER A 293 -28.76 -44.77 52.89
C SER A 293 -28.34 -45.29 54.26
N ASP A 294 -28.39 -46.61 54.45
CA ASP A 294 -27.71 -47.29 55.56
C ASP A 294 -26.25 -47.56 55.19
N LYS A 295 -25.33 -47.00 55.98
CA LYS A 295 -23.89 -47.30 55.94
C LYS A 295 -23.58 -48.40 56.96
N PRO A 296 -22.72 -49.39 56.66
CA PRO A 296 -22.02 -50.16 57.68
C PRO A 296 -20.64 -49.55 57.98
N ASP A 297 -20.31 -49.48 59.27
CA ASP A 297 -19.03 -49.01 59.81
C ASP A 297 -17.84 -49.95 59.46
N PRO A 298 -16.59 -49.44 59.44
CA PRO A 298 -15.41 -50.23 59.09
C PRO A 298 -14.88 -51.04 60.29
N PRO A 299 -14.29 -52.23 60.07
CA PRO A 299 -13.75 -53.04 61.16
C PRO A 299 -12.35 -52.57 61.58
N THR A 300 -12.03 -52.83 62.85
CA THR A 300 -10.74 -52.61 63.50
C THR A 300 -9.74 -53.71 63.17
#